data_AF-C6LER2-F1
#
_entry.id   AF-C6LER2-F1
#
_cell.length_a   1.000
_cell.length_b   1.000
_cell.length_c   1.000
_cell.angle_alpha   90.00
_cell.angle_beta   90.00
_cell.angle_gamma   90.00
#
_symmetry.space_group_name_H-M   'P 1'
#
loop_
_entity.id
_entity.type
_entity.pdbx_description
1 polymer ?
#
loop_
_entity_poly.entity_id
_entity_poly.type
_entity_poly.pdbx_seq_one_letter_code
_entity_poly.pdbx_strand_id
1 'polypeptide(L)'
;MKWYQKLYIGEKLKKSREQLIKNTETGVGMPDVYLITLAANEKDLFDIFLADALLQPVLHGHCPLIVGAARGWHEAVELATGIALDAYRKNGDFDVRRFLRERVPDGEDMVYEYPMEKLKKRKLFRFRK
;
A
#
# COMPACT_ATOMS: atom_id res chain seq x y z
N MET A 1 6.65 -3.10 7.89
CA MET A 1 5.22 -3.29 7.56
C MET A 1 5.06 -3.98 6.21
N LYS A 2 3.82 -4.31 5.83
CA LYS A 2 3.49 -4.94 4.55
C LYS A 2 2.94 -3.91 3.56
N TRP A 3 3.53 -3.85 2.38
CA TRP A 3 3.15 -2.89 1.33
C TRP A 3 2.73 -3.60 0.06
N TYR A 4 1.71 -3.10 -0.61
CA TYR A 4 1.31 -3.60 -1.91
C TYR A 4 2.37 -3.24 -2.95
N GLN A 5 2.72 -4.21 -3.79
CA GLN A 5 3.80 -4.07 -4.77
C GLN A 5 3.51 -2.95 -5.78
N LYS A 6 2.25 -2.81 -6.21
CA LYS A 6 1.76 -1.76 -7.12
C LYS A 6 1.03 -0.65 -6.34
N LEU A 7 1.70 -0.13 -5.32
CA LEU A 7 1.17 0.88 -4.39
C LEU A 7 0.47 2.03 -5.15
N TYR A 8 -0.76 2.32 -4.78
CA TYR A 8 -1.53 3.44 -5.32
C TYR A 8 -1.11 4.75 -4.65
N ILE A 9 -0.75 5.76 -5.43
CA ILE A 9 -0.31 7.06 -4.92
C ILE A 9 -1.25 8.14 -5.44
N GLY A 10 -1.84 8.92 -4.53
CA GLY A 10 -2.65 10.08 -4.85
C GLY A 10 -1.84 11.15 -5.58
N GLU A 11 -2.47 11.87 -6.51
CA GLU A 11 -1.80 12.82 -7.40
C GLU A 11 -1.17 14.00 -6.65
N LYS A 12 -1.80 14.45 -5.56
CA LYS A 12 -1.32 15.56 -4.72
C LYS A 12 -0.15 15.13 -3.82
N LEU A 13 0.12 13.83 -3.70
CA LEU A 13 1.24 13.31 -2.92
C LEU A 13 2.53 13.39 -3.73
N LYS A 14 3.25 14.50 -3.57
CA LYS A 14 4.56 14.77 -4.21
C LYS A 14 5.74 13.97 -3.60
N LYS A 15 5.51 12.76 -3.10
CA LYS A 15 6.56 11.88 -2.54
C LYS A 15 6.71 10.66 -3.44
N SER A 16 7.96 10.25 -3.71
CA SER A 16 8.19 8.97 -4.37
C SER A 16 7.72 7.81 -3.47
N ARG A 17 7.39 6.68 -4.09
CA ARG A 17 7.06 5.43 -3.38
C ARG A 17 8.12 5.09 -2.34
N GLU A 18 9.41 5.17 -2.71
CA GLU A 18 10.50 4.82 -1.80
C GLU A 18 10.57 5.78 -0.60
N GLN A 19 10.37 7.07 -0.84
CA GLN A 19 10.42 8.07 0.23
C GLN A 19 9.24 7.92 1.20
N LEU A 20 8.04 7.65 0.68
CA LEU A 20 6.85 7.38 1.48
C LEU A 20 7.05 6.16 2.38
N ILE A 21 7.47 5.03 1.79
CA ILE A 21 7.71 3.79 2.54
C ILE A 21 8.77 4.02 3.60
N LYS A 22 9.92 4.59 3.21
CA LYS A 22 11.02 4.88 4.13
C LYS A 22 10.54 5.73 5.31
N ASN A 23 9.87 6.85 5.04
CA ASN A 23 9.40 7.74 6.10
C ASN A 23 8.44 7.04 7.06
N THR A 24 7.50 6.27 6.53
CA THR A 24 6.51 5.53 7.33
C THR A 24 7.20 4.49 8.23
N GLU A 25 8.12 3.70 7.68
CA GLU A 25 8.85 2.65 8.42
C GLU A 25 9.84 3.23 9.43
N THR A 26 10.41 4.41 9.17
CA THR A 26 11.32 5.09 10.11
C THR A 26 10.60 6.00 11.10
N GLY A 27 9.27 6.10 11.05
CA GLY A 27 8.50 7.00 11.92
C GLY A 27 8.82 8.48 11.70
N VAL A 28 9.20 8.87 10.49
CA VAL A 28 9.34 10.30 10.14
C VAL A 28 7.94 10.85 9.95
N GLY A 29 7.55 11.83 10.76
CA GLY A 29 6.23 12.46 10.69
C GLY A 29 5.89 12.95 9.28
N MET A 30 4.68 12.63 8.84
CA MET A 30 4.15 12.96 7.51
C MET A 30 2.80 13.64 7.66
N PRO A 31 2.80 14.95 7.97
CA PRO A 31 1.56 15.68 8.17
C PRO A 31 0.71 15.60 6.90
N ASP A 32 -0.59 15.41 7.11
CA ASP A 32 -1.59 15.37 6.03
C ASP A 32 -1.42 14.21 5.02
N VAL A 33 -0.66 13.16 5.38
CA VAL A 33 -0.58 11.93 4.59
C VAL A 33 -1.50 10.89 5.20
N TYR A 34 -2.40 10.36 4.37
CA TYR A 34 -3.30 9.27 4.73
C TYR A 34 -2.87 8.00 4.03
N LEU A 35 -2.88 6.90 4.77
CA LEU A 35 -2.64 5.57 4.25
C LEU A 35 -3.97 4.86 4.02
N ILE A 36 -4.02 4.05 2.99
CA ILE A 36 -5.13 3.16 2.67
C ILE A 36 -4.60 1.75 2.83
N THR A 37 -5.16 0.99 3.75
CA THR A 37 -4.83 -0.42 3.95
C THR A 37 -6.00 -1.29 3.57
N LEU A 38 -5.75 -2.57 3.27
CA LEU A 38 -6.84 -3.55 3.37
C LEU A 38 -7.44 -3.49 4.77
N ALA A 39 -8.74 -3.70 4.88
CA ALA A 39 -9.37 -3.73 6.18
C ALA A 39 -8.71 -4.77 7.08
N ALA A 40 -8.54 -4.42 8.36
CA ALA A 40 -8.06 -5.34 9.38
C ALA A 40 -9.05 -6.50 9.60
N ASN A 41 -10.32 -6.29 9.28
CA ASN A 41 -11.37 -7.29 9.33
C ASN A 41 -11.68 -7.89 7.93
N GLU A 42 -12.48 -8.95 7.90
CA GLU A 42 -12.84 -9.65 6.66
C GLU A 42 -14.00 -9.02 5.89
N LYS A 43 -14.74 -8.09 6.51
CA LYS A 43 -16.01 -7.56 5.98
C LYS A 43 -15.82 -6.26 5.21
N ASP A 44 -14.99 -5.37 5.72
CA ASP A 44 -14.76 -4.06 5.15
C ASP A 44 -13.71 -4.14 4.02
N LEU A 45 -13.73 -3.13 3.15
CA LEU A 45 -12.82 -3.09 1.99
C LEU A 45 -11.46 -2.54 2.38
N PHE A 46 -11.45 -1.36 3.01
CA PHE A 46 -10.25 -0.61 3.35
C PHE A 46 -10.37 0.10 4.69
N ASP A 47 -9.25 0.25 5.38
CA ASP A 47 -9.09 1.21 6.46
C ASP A 47 -8.30 2.42 5.94
N ILE A 48 -8.72 3.64 6.31
CA ILE A 48 -8.06 4.89 5.94
C ILE A 48 -7.70 5.66 7.21
N PHE A 49 -6.42 5.97 7.39
CA PHE A 49 -5.95 6.67 8.59
C PHE A 49 -4.69 7.48 8.32
N LEU A 50 -4.37 8.42 9.21
CA LEU A 50 -3.16 9.24 9.13
C LEU A 50 -1.90 8.39 9.28
N ALA A 51 -0.90 8.61 8.43
CA ALA A 51 0.37 7.89 8.51
C ALA A 51 1.05 8.03 9.89
N ASP A 52 0.86 9.18 10.55
CA ASP A 52 1.38 9.45 11.90
C ASP A 52 0.79 8.54 12.98
N ALA A 53 -0.34 7.86 12.73
CA ALA A 53 -0.86 6.84 13.64
C ALA A 53 0.13 5.68 13.83
N LEU A 54 0.97 5.40 12.82
CA LEU A 54 1.99 4.35 12.88
C LEU A 54 3.22 4.74 13.70
N LEU A 55 3.28 5.96 14.25
CA LEU A 55 4.23 6.28 15.31
C LEU A 55 3.93 5.49 16.59
N GLN A 56 2.71 4.99 16.75
CA GLN A 56 2.35 4.10 17.85
C GLN A 56 2.83 2.67 17.56
N PRO A 57 3.71 2.07 18.41
CA PRO A 57 4.30 0.76 18.15
C PRO A 57 3.28 -0.37 17.95
N VAL A 58 2.14 -0.30 18.63
CA VAL A 58 1.05 -1.29 18.51
C VAL A 58 0.43 -1.24 17.12
N LEU A 59 0.07 -0.05 16.64
CA LEU A 59 -0.50 0.10 15.29
C LEU A 59 0.53 -0.23 14.21
N HIS A 60 1.80 0.12 14.43
CA HIS A 60 2.88 -0.24 13.52
C HIS A 60 3.04 -1.76 13.36
N GLY A 61 2.98 -2.53 14.45
CA GLY A 61 3.12 -3.99 14.43
C GLY A 61 1.92 -4.73 13.82
N HIS A 62 0.72 -4.15 13.91
CA HIS A 62 -0.54 -4.75 13.45
C HIS A 62 -1.08 -4.14 12.15
N CYS A 63 -0.34 -3.22 11.53
CA CYS A 63 -0.77 -2.54 10.30
C CYS A 63 -1.06 -3.57 9.19
N PRO A 64 -2.29 -3.59 8.62
CA PRO A 64 -2.62 -4.45 7.50
C PRO A 64 -1.82 -4.09 6.24
N LEU A 65 -2.04 -4.81 5.15
CA LEU A 65 -1.38 -4.51 3.88
C LEU A 65 -1.72 -3.08 3.43
N ILE A 66 -0.72 -2.21 3.34
CA ILE A 66 -0.87 -0.84 2.83
C ILE A 66 -0.95 -0.91 1.31
N VAL A 67 -2.10 -0.53 0.76
CA VAL A 67 -2.39 -0.60 -0.68
C VAL A 67 -2.24 0.75 -1.37
N GLY A 68 -2.37 1.85 -0.63
CA GLY A 68 -2.15 3.17 -1.19
C GLY A 68 -1.89 4.25 -0.15
N ALA A 69 -1.60 5.44 -0.64
CA ALA A 69 -1.44 6.64 0.15
C ALA A 69 -1.81 7.89 -0.64
N ALA A 70 -2.33 8.89 0.05
CA ALA A 70 -2.76 10.15 -0.54
C ALA A 70 -2.47 11.33 0.39
N ARG A 71 -2.52 12.54 -0.14
CA ARG A 71 -2.42 13.77 0.63
C ARG A 71 -3.82 14.32 0.92
N GLY A 72 -4.17 14.37 2.19
CA GLY A 72 -5.48 14.79 2.66
C GLY A 72 -6.53 13.68 2.60
N TRP A 73 -7.53 13.82 3.46
CA TRP A 73 -8.60 12.83 3.63
C TRP A 73 -9.40 12.61 2.34
N HIS A 74 -9.78 13.69 1.66
CA HIS A 74 -10.65 13.61 0.48
C HIS A 74 -9.99 12.81 -0.65
N GLU A 75 -8.72 13.08 -0.95
CA GLU A 75 -7.99 12.35 -1.97
C GLU A 75 -7.82 10.87 -1.59
N ALA A 76 -7.63 10.56 -0.31
CA ALA A 76 -7.55 9.18 0.16
C ALA A 76 -8.87 8.42 -0.08
N VAL A 77 -10.01 9.06 0.21
CA VAL A 77 -11.34 8.51 -0.05
C VAL A 77 -11.59 8.34 -1.54
N GLU A 78 -11.24 9.33 -2.37
CA GLU A 78 -11.34 9.24 -3.82
C GLU A 78 -10.51 8.07 -4.37
N LEU A 79 -9.26 7.93 -3.90
CA LEU A 79 -8.36 6.85 -4.29
C LEU A 79 -8.91 5.48 -3.89
N ALA A 80 -9.37 5.32 -2.65
CA ALA A 80 -9.98 4.08 -2.17
C ALA A 80 -11.25 3.72 -2.95
N THR A 81 -12.09 4.72 -3.23
CA THR A 81 -13.31 4.56 -4.04
C THR A 81 -12.97 4.13 -5.46
N GLY A 82 -11.95 4.74 -6.07
CA GLY A 82 -11.46 4.35 -7.39
C GLY A 82 -11.03 2.88 -7.44
N ILE A 83 -10.27 2.43 -6.44
CA ILE A 83 -9.84 1.01 -6.34
C ILE A 83 -11.05 0.09 -6.20
N ALA A 84 -12.03 0.44 -5.35
CA ALA A 84 -13.24 -0.37 -5.16
C ALA A 84 -14.11 -0.45 -6.43
N LEU A 85 -14.28 0.66 -7.14
CA LEU A 85 -15.02 0.70 -8.40
C LEU A 85 -14.30 -0.08 -9.51
N ASP A 86 -12.98 -0.04 -9.57
CA ASP A 86 -12.20 -0.85 -10.50
C ASP A 86 -12.35 -2.35 -10.20
N ALA A 87 -12.35 -2.73 -8.91
CA ALA A 87 -12.62 -4.11 -8.50
C ALA A 87 -14.01 -4.56 -8.97
N TYR A 88 -15.03 -3.73 -8.73
CA TYR A 88 -16.40 -4.00 -9.19
C TYR A 88 -16.51 -4.16 -10.70
N ARG A 89 -15.90 -3.27 -11.47
CA ARG A 89 -15.90 -3.34 -12.93
C ARG A 89 -15.20 -4.59 -13.46
N LYS A 90 -14.17 -5.07 -12.76
CA LYS A 90 -13.37 -6.22 -13.18
C LYS A 90 -13.99 -7.55 -12.76
N ASN A 91 -14.45 -7.65 -11.52
CA ASN A 91 -14.89 -8.90 -10.89
C ASN A 91 -16.42 -9.08 -10.94
N GLY A 92 -17.18 -7.99 -11.05
CA GLY A 92 -18.63 -7.97 -10.84
C GLY A 92 -19.06 -7.82 -9.37
N ASP A 93 -18.10 -7.71 -8.45
CA ASP A 93 -18.30 -7.56 -7.01
C ASP A 93 -17.21 -6.68 -6.37
N PHE A 94 -17.34 -6.38 -5.07
CA PHE A 94 -16.36 -5.57 -4.34
C PHE A 94 -15.24 -6.41 -3.70
N ASP A 95 -14.88 -7.58 -4.25
CA ASP A 95 -13.73 -8.34 -3.74
C ASP A 95 -12.40 -7.67 -4.14
N VAL A 96 -12.04 -6.64 -3.38
CA VAL A 96 -10.81 -5.86 -3.57
C VAL A 96 -9.55 -6.71 -3.33
N ARG A 97 -9.62 -7.75 -2.48
CA ARG A 97 -8.47 -8.61 -2.16
C ARG A 97 -8.11 -9.48 -3.36
N ARG A 98 -9.13 -10.11 -3.98
CA ARG A 98 -8.97 -10.85 -5.22
C ARG A 98 -8.50 -9.93 -6.34
N PHE A 99 -9.14 -8.78 -6.51
CA PHE A 99 -8.79 -7.81 -7.54
C PHE A 99 -7.31 -7.39 -7.48
N LEU A 100 -6.83 -7.01 -6.29
CA LEU A 100 -5.43 -6.59 -6.11
C LEU A 100 -4.45 -7.73 -6.34
N ARG A 101 -4.80 -8.96 -5.95
CA ARG A 101 -3.96 -10.14 -6.20
C ARG A 101 -3.82 -10.42 -7.69
N GLU A 102 -4.91 -10.37 -8.46
CA GLU A 102 -4.91 -10.59 -9.91
C GLU A 102 -4.16 -9.50 -10.70
N ARG A 103 -3.92 -8.33 -10.09
CA ARG A 103 -3.09 -7.28 -10.70
C ARG A 103 -1.60 -7.54 -10.59
N VAL A 104 -1.16 -8.52 -9.81
CA VAL A 104 0.26 -8.88 -9.68
C VAL A 104 0.56 -10.06 -10.62
N PRO A 105 1.62 -9.98 -11.45
CA PRO A 105 1.95 -11.08 -12.38
C PRO A 105 2.23 -12.40 -11.66
N ASP A 106 1.90 -13.52 -12.31
CA ASP A 106 2.22 -14.84 -11.79
C ASP A 106 3.72 -14.99 -11.53
N GLY A 107 4.07 -15.39 -10.30
CA GLY A 107 5.45 -15.54 -9.84
C GLY A 107 6.04 -14.30 -9.16
N GLU A 108 5.30 -13.20 -9.04
CA GLU A 108 5.66 -12.04 -8.23
C GLU A 108 4.87 -11.99 -6.90
N ASP A 109 5.54 -11.59 -5.82
CA ASP A 109 4.91 -11.45 -4.52
C ASP A 109 4.05 -10.17 -4.49
N MET A 110 2.77 -10.30 -4.15
CA MET A 110 1.84 -9.18 -3.96
C MET A 110 2.30 -8.21 -2.87
N VAL A 111 3.01 -8.75 -1.88
CA VAL A 111 3.44 -8.06 -0.68
C VAL A 111 4.93 -7.79 -0.76
N TYR A 112 5.29 -6.54 -0.51
CA TYR A 112 6.63 -6.07 -0.32
C TYR A 112 6.86 -5.75 1.17
N GLU A 113 7.91 -6.32 1.76
CA GLU A 113 8.32 -6.09 3.16
C GLU A 113 9.63 -5.28 3.21
N TYR A 114 9.65 -4.23 4.03
CA TYR A 114 10.82 -3.38 4.28
C TYR A 114 11.60 -3.89 5.51
N PRO A 115 12.95 -3.84 5.54
CA PRO A 115 13.85 -3.30 4.50
C PRO A 115 14.13 -4.25 3.33
N MET A 116 14.44 -3.67 2.16
CA MET A 116 14.68 -4.27 0.82
C MET A 116 15.73 -5.39 0.69
N GLU A 117 16.23 -6.04 1.75
CA GLU A 117 17.40 -6.93 1.67
C GLU A 117 17.28 -8.06 0.63
N LYS A 118 16.05 -8.48 0.28
CA LYS A 118 15.80 -9.56 -0.69
C LYS A 118 15.78 -9.15 -2.17
N LEU A 119 15.57 -7.87 -2.51
CA LEU A 119 15.44 -7.42 -3.91
C LEU A 119 16.78 -7.16 -4.62
N LYS A 120 17.86 -6.89 -3.87
CA LYS A 120 19.21 -6.76 -4.45
C LYS A 120 19.76 -8.08 -4.97
N LYS A 121 19.49 -9.20 -4.30
CA LYS A 121 20.01 -10.52 -4.72
C LYS A 121 19.44 -10.97 -6.08
N ARG A 122 18.13 -10.81 -6.33
CA ARG A 122 17.50 -11.26 -7.60
C ARG A 122 17.90 -10.43 -8.84
N LYS A 123 18.12 -9.12 -8.70
CA LYS A 123 18.58 -8.29 -9.83
C LYS A 123 20.08 -8.50 -10.15
N LEU A 124 20.92 -8.81 -9.15
CA LEU A 124 22.34 -9.10 -9.40
C LEU A 124 22.57 -10.37 -10.23
N PHE A 125 21.74 -11.40 -10.05
CA PHE A 125 21.86 -12.65 -10.82
C PHE A 125 21.42 -12.53 -12.28
N ARG A 126 20.66 -11.49 -12.64
CA ARG A 126 20.10 -11.32 -14.00
C ARG A 126 20.98 -10.47 -14.92
N PHE A 127 22.05 -9.86 -14.40
CA PHE A 127 23.02 -9.04 -15.14
C PHE A 127 24.38 -9.72 -15.37
N ARG A 128 24.51 -11.02 -15.09
CA ARG A 128 25.63 -11.84 -15.58
C ARG A 128 25.18 -12.59 -16.84
N LYS A 129 25.32 -11.94 -17.99
CA LYS A 129 25.51 -12.59 -19.29
C LYS A 129 26.67 -11.89 -19.98
#